data_AF-A0A970WYN9-F1
#
_entry.id   AF-A0A970WYN9-F1
#
_cell.length_a   1.000
_cell.length_b   1.000
_cell.length_c   1.000
_cell.angle_alpha   90.00
_cell.angle_beta   90.00
_cell.angle_gamma   90.00
#
_symmetry.space_group_name_H-M   'P 1'
#
loop_
_entity.id
_entity.type
_entity.pdbx_description
1 polymer ?
#
loop_
_entity_poly.entity_id
_entity_poly.type
_entity_poly.pdbx_seq_one_letter_code
_entity_poly.pdbx_strand_id
1 'polypeptide(L)'
;ATFTSSDTAIATVDAKGKVTGVAEGTVTITATSVENTAIKAEHVITVKAASTENPDDPVTKPTSIVVQGSETSVQEGKSISFSATVYPEGASQNVTWHSRKEEVATIDAKGKLTGLTPGTTYIYAVSTVDPNIQSDYFKVTVIEHVEVVVTYPDLQGYAIKIMYHSTFDPYSENYGGNDKSYKQQAIEEVKNLYNVTFEYSPFGEDASWGPNRVAWINGQAESGTAPVDFYNVTVGWIKQLVDGKAIIDLTEYYLKWGESSMPFAPKASTTVMGKLYGVSEGHNPTSVNVDLGIYYNYGMLKKYNLVSPASLFNAGTWTYTDFANWVKAAQAVLPADTFVLAGHPYYFWFGMVNAGGIKITDTASAKVNLKHAYARQATAVLRQLYLDGAYEKVPTWAETDGLFIEGKSLCSSGSLWFVRHSARWPSAVWGEGSTEFGYVPFPWPDNKTKEDTRVSTGGDTAYVMAVRARPTYVDNESLYRVLQEFFLLSRKYQAEDPTFDPDAYLEQYAASKFDDPESITALLYLNDPNKLMFDPGHAFYDSISGSPIDNNIMDIVVNGVDFDASMDEDYDAYMVRFLQYYA
;
A
#
# COMPACT_ATOMS: atom_id res chain seq x y z
N ALA A 1 -50.52 14.38 -16.18
CA ALA A 1 -50.20 15.79 -15.94
C ALA A 1 -49.15 16.23 -16.95
N THR A 2 -49.07 17.52 -17.29
CA THR A 2 -47.92 18.11 -17.96
C THR A 2 -47.04 18.81 -16.92
N PHE A 3 -45.72 18.70 -17.07
CA PHE A 3 -44.75 19.28 -16.13
C PHE A 3 -43.95 20.39 -16.79
N THR A 4 -43.73 21.48 -16.06
CA THR A 4 -42.90 22.61 -16.52
C THR A 4 -42.01 23.10 -15.39
N SER A 5 -40.79 23.52 -15.74
CA SER A 5 -39.87 24.20 -14.84
C SER A 5 -39.93 25.71 -15.09
N SER A 6 -39.88 26.51 -14.03
CA SER A 6 -39.82 27.98 -14.15
C SER A 6 -38.47 28.47 -14.69
N ASP A 7 -37.42 27.67 -14.59
CA ASP A 7 -36.09 27.96 -15.13
C ASP A 7 -35.33 26.66 -15.45
N THR A 8 -35.27 26.32 -16.75
CA THR A 8 -34.57 25.12 -17.22
C THR A 8 -33.05 25.21 -17.14
N ALA A 9 -32.49 26.40 -16.92
CA ALA A 9 -31.06 26.56 -16.64
C ALA A 9 -30.71 26.17 -15.18
N ILE A 10 -31.69 26.14 -14.27
CA ILE A 10 -31.53 25.69 -12.87
C ILE A 10 -31.94 24.22 -12.72
N ALA A 11 -33.12 23.82 -13.22
CA ALA A 11 -33.52 22.42 -13.27
C ALA A 11 -34.50 22.11 -14.42
N THR A 12 -34.38 20.92 -15.01
CA THR A 12 -35.31 20.42 -16.03
C THR A 12 -36.28 19.39 -15.42
N VAL A 13 -37.45 19.20 -16.03
CA VAL A 13 -38.43 18.17 -15.64
C VAL A 13 -38.96 17.45 -16.87
N ASP A 14 -39.00 16.12 -16.84
CA ASP A 14 -39.47 15.31 -17.98
C ASP A 14 -40.99 15.05 -17.93
N ALA A 15 -41.52 14.41 -18.98
CA ALA A 15 -42.94 14.09 -19.10
C ALA A 15 -43.47 13.11 -18.01
N LYS A 16 -42.58 12.40 -17.31
CA LYS A 16 -42.91 11.51 -16.19
C LYS A 16 -42.77 12.20 -14.83
N GLY A 17 -42.34 13.46 -14.80
CA GLY A 17 -42.15 14.25 -13.58
C GLY A 17 -40.78 14.06 -12.92
N LYS A 18 -39.80 13.45 -13.61
CA LYS A 18 -38.42 13.37 -13.10
C LYS A 18 -37.75 14.73 -13.25
N VAL A 19 -37.25 15.27 -12.15
CA VAL A 19 -36.53 16.55 -12.10
C VAL A 19 -35.02 16.31 -12.12
N THR A 20 -34.28 17.06 -12.93
CA THR A 20 -32.81 17.03 -13.01
C THR A 20 -32.25 18.43 -12.78
N GLY A 21 -31.42 18.61 -11.75
CA GLY A 21 -30.72 19.87 -11.49
C GLY A 21 -29.63 20.13 -12.54
N VAL A 22 -29.48 21.40 -12.94
CA VAL A 22 -28.54 21.87 -13.98
C VAL A 22 -27.54 22.87 -13.39
N ALA A 23 -28.00 23.81 -12.57
CA ALA A 23 -27.15 24.80 -11.90
C ALA A 23 -27.74 25.20 -10.53
N GLU A 24 -26.91 25.76 -9.65
CA GLU A 24 -27.35 26.25 -8.36
C GLU A 24 -28.44 27.32 -8.47
N GLY A 25 -29.46 27.22 -7.61
CA GLY A 25 -30.55 28.17 -7.59
C GLY A 25 -31.83 27.58 -7.06
N THR A 26 -32.91 28.34 -7.15
CA THR A 26 -34.25 27.90 -6.76
C THR A 26 -35.19 28.03 -7.93
N VAL A 27 -35.96 26.97 -8.18
CA VAL A 27 -36.86 26.86 -9.33
C VAL A 27 -38.18 26.24 -8.90
N THR A 28 -39.28 26.65 -9.53
CA THR A 28 -40.61 26.08 -9.26
C THR A 28 -40.98 25.09 -10.35
N ILE A 29 -41.32 23.86 -9.95
CA ILE A 29 -41.88 22.85 -10.85
C ILE A 29 -43.40 22.89 -10.74
N THR A 30 -44.07 23.01 -11.89
CA THR A 30 -45.54 23.04 -11.99
C THR A 30 -46.04 21.78 -12.66
N ALA A 31 -46.96 21.07 -12.00
CA ALA A 31 -47.73 19.98 -12.58
C ALA A 31 -49.13 20.49 -12.94
N THR A 32 -49.54 20.38 -14.20
CA THR A 32 -50.86 20.79 -14.70
C THR A 32 -51.69 19.58 -15.10
N SER A 33 -52.97 19.54 -14.70
CA SER A 33 -53.87 18.45 -15.15
C SER A 33 -54.11 18.51 -16.66
N VAL A 34 -54.09 17.35 -17.31
CA VAL A 34 -54.33 17.24 -18.76
C VAL A 34 -55.81 17.45 -19.08
N GLU A 35 -56.70 16.99 -18.21
CA GLU A 35 -58.16 17.08 -18.38
C GLU A 35 -58.72 18.46 -17.99
N ASN A 36 -58.02 19.20 -17.13
CA ASN A 36 -58.42 20.55 -16.72
C ASN A 36 -57.19 21.41 -16.42
N THR A 37 -56.80 22.24 -17.38
CA THR A 37 -55.60 23.08 -17.31
C THR A 37 -55.65 24.19 -16.26
N ALA A 38 -56.82 24.43 -15.64
CA ALA A 38 -56.96 25.33 -14.50
C ALA A 38 -56.50 24.69 -13.17
N ILE A 39 -56.35 23.36 -13.11
CA ILE A 39 -55.89 22.65 -11.91
C ILE A 39 -54.37 22.45 -12.01
N LYS A 40 -53.64 23.06 -11.07
CA LYS A 40 -52.18 23.03 -10.99
C LYS A 40 -51.69 22.75 -9.57
N ALA A 41 -50.52 22.12 -9.46
CA ALA A 41 -49.75 22.01 -8.24
C ALA A 41 -48.34 22.53 -8.50
N GLU A 42 -47.81 23.31 -7.57
CA GLU A 42 -46.48 23.92 -7.66
C GLU A 42 -45.61 23.44 -6.50
N HIS A 43 -44.34 23.20 -6.77
CA HIS A 43 -43.36 22.86 -5.75
C HIS A 43 -42.05 23.59 -6.01
N VAL A 44 -41.51 24.22 -4.97
CA VAL A 44 -40.24 24.94 -5.03
C VAL A 44 -39.11 23.97 -4.75
N ILE A 45 -38.15 23.90 -5.66
CA ILE A 45 -36.96 23.07 -5.58
C ILE A 45 -35.74 23.97 -5.53
N THR A 46 -34.88 23.75 -4.54
CA THR A 46 -33.57 24.41 -4.46
C THR A 46 -32.51 23.42 -4.92
N VAL A 47 -31.85 23.72 -6.04
CA VAL A 47 -30.66 23.03 -6.53
C VAL A 47 -29.46 23.65 -5.81
N LYS A 48 -28.75 22.85 -5.02
CA LYS A 48 -27.52 23.26 -4.34
C LYS A 48 -26.31 22.83 -5.16
N ALA A 49 -25.14 23.39 -4.84
CA ALA A 49 -23.87 22.85 -5.31
C ALA A 49 -23.88 21.33 -5.08
N ALA A 50 -23.26 20.55 -5.97
CA ALA A 50 -22.88 19.20 -5.61
C ALA A 50 -21.91 19.31 -4.43
N SER A 51 -22.43 19.21 -3.20
CA SER A 51 -21.60 19.07 -2.03
C SER A 51 -21.14 17.62 -1.98
N THR A 52 -19.84 17.43 -1.99
CA THR A 52 -19.20 16.16 -1.62
C THR A 52 -19.42 15.80 -0.14
N GLU A 53 -20.00 16.72 0.64
CA GLU A 53 -20.42 16.45 2.01
C GLU A 53 -21.81 15.80 2.03
N ASN A 54 -21.81 14.49 2.29
CA ASN A 54 -22.96 13.84 2.90
C ASN A 54 -23.11 14.44 4.33
N PRO A 55 -24.26 15.00 4.71
CA PRO A 55 -24.47 15.52 6.07
C PRO A 55 -24.35 14.46 7.18
N ASP A 56 -24.37 13.17 6.81
CA ASP A 56 -24.09 12.04 7.71
C ASP A 56 -22.61 11.62 7.74
N ASP A 57 -21.73 12.24 6.94
CA ASP A 57 -20.28 11.96 6.94
C ASP A 57 -19.54 13.10 7.67
N PRO A 58 -19.29 12.96 8.99
CA PRO A 58 -18.64 14.02 9.73
C PRO A 58 -17.26 14.28 9.11
N VAL A 59 -16.99 15.53 8.71
CA VAL A 59 -15.61 15.97 8.45
C VAL A 59 -14.84 15.80 9.75
N THR A 60 -14.15 14.68 9.88
CA THR A 60 -13.38 14.33 11.07
C THR A 60 -12.22 15.29 11.20
N LYS A 61 -12.29 16.18 12.19
CA LYS A 61 -11.22 17.14 12.48
C LYS A 61 -10.09 16.48 13.25
N PRO A 62 -8.83 16.82 12.98
CA PRO A 62 -7.71 16.30 13.75
C PRO A 62 -7.77 16.81 15.19
N THR A 63 -7.33 15.98 16.13
CA THR A 63 -7.26 16.28 17.57
C THR A 63 -5.90 15.97 18.17
N SER A 64 -5.14 15.04 17.57
CA SER A 64 -3.78 14.72 17.98
C SER A 64 -2.96 14.16 16.81
N ILE A 65 -1.64 14.31 16.88
CA ILE A 65 -0.68 13.77 15.91
C ILE A 65 0.38 12.98 16.67
N VAL A 66 0.68 11.76 16.22
CA VAL A 66 1.75 10.92 16.77
C VAL A 66 2.87 10.84 15.76
N VAL A 67 4.06 11.36 16.12
CA VAL A 67 5.29 11.17 15.36
C VAL A 67 5.85 9.79 15.65
N GLN A 68 6.21 9.07 14.59
CA GLN A 68 6.75 7.71 14.65
C GLN A 68 8.19 7.72 14.12
N GLY A 69 9.09 7.23 14.96
CA GLY A 69 10.51 7.03 14.65
C GLY A 69 11.15 6.31 15.83
N SER A 70 12.05 5.38 15.58
CA SER A 70 12.73 4.64 16.65
C SER A 70 14.09 5.22 17.01
N GLU A 71 14.70 6.02 16.12
CA GLU A 71 16.02 6.57 16.39
C GLU A 71 15.93 7.96 17.00
N THR A 72 16.68 8.13 18.08
CA THR A 72 16.80 9.41 18.80
C THR A 72 18.11 10.13 18.48
N SER A 73 18.93 9.57 17.57
CA SER A 73 20.22 10.12 17.19
C SER A 73 20.55 9.91 15.72
N VAL A 74 21.27 10.86 15.14
CA VAL A 74 21.78 10.82 13.76
C VAL A 74 23.22 11.36 13.74
N GLN A 75 24.09 10.79 12.93
CA GLN A 75 25.42 11.36 12.72
C GLN A 75 25.34 12.62 11.84
N GLU A 76 26.22 13.58 12.09
CA GLU A 76 26.37 14.76 11.21
C GLU A 76 26.56 14.34 9.74
N GLY A 77 25.80 14.97 8.84
CA GLY A 77 25.77 14.66 7.41
C GLY A 77 24.91 13.44 7.03
N LYS A 78 24.41 12.66 8.00
CA LYS A 78 23.52 11.51 7.75
C LYS A 78 22.05 11.88 7.93
N SER A 79 21.18 10.98 7.49
CA SER A 79 19.73 11.17 7.56
C SER A 79 19.01 9.99 8.20
N ILE A 80 17.89 10.28 8.86
CA ILE A 80 16.95 9.31 9.44
C ILE A 80 15.52 9.70 9.04
N SER A 81 14.59 8.76 9.00
CA SER A 81 13.23 9.01 8.51
C SER A 81 12.19 8.92 9.63
N PHE A 82 11.22 9.83 9.60
CA PHE A 82 10.07 9.89 10.49
C PHE A 82 8.77 9.83 9.70
N SER A 83 7.71 9.32 10.33
CA SER A 83 6.34 9.41 9.83
C SER A 83 5.42 10.00 10.89
N ALA A 84 4.21 10.40 10.51
CA ALA A 84 3.20 10.90 11.44
C ALA A 84 1.86 10.21 11.18
N THR A 85 1.12 9.90 12.24
CA THR A 85 -0.27 9.44 12.18
C THR A 85 -1.17 10.48 12.84
N VAL A 86 -2.26 10.89 12.16
CA VAL A 86 -3.20 11.91 12.64
C VAL A 86 -4.49 11.26 13.13
N TYR A 87 -4.97 11.68 14.31
CA TYR A 87 -6.16 11.13 14.96
C TYR A 87 -7.26 12.18 15.21
N PRO A 88 -8.53 11.78 15.32
CA PRO A 88 -9.02 10.40 15.19
C PRO A 88 -8.99 9.91 13.74
N GLU A 89 -9.14 8.60 13.56
CA GLU A 89 -9.15 7.95 12.27
C GLU A 89 -10.18 8.62 11.35
N GLY A 90 -9.79 8.85 10.09
CA GLY A 90 -10.60 9.59 9.13
C GLY A 90 -10.35 11.09 9.09
N ALA A 91 -9.53 11.66 9.99
CA ALA A 91 -8.97 12.99 9.79
C ALA A 91 -7.97 13.02 8.62
N SER A 92 -7.73 14.20 8.03
CA SER A 92 -6.67 14.35 7.01
C SER A 92 -5.32 13.96 7.61
N GLN A 93 -4.60 13.06 6.93
CA GLN A 93 -3.31 12.54 7.36
C GLN A 93 -2.13 13.44 6.93
N ASN A 94 -2.41 14.61 6.36
CA ASN A 94 -1.40 15.54 5.86
C ASN A 94 -0.85 16.42 6.99
N VAL A 95 0.48 16.54 7.04
CA VAL A 95 1.20 17.32 8.05
C VAL A 95 2.33 18.14 7.42
N THR A 96 2.76 19.17 8.13
CA THR A 96 4.02 19.88 7.88
C THR A 96 5.03 19.55 8.98
N TRP A 97 6.28 19.35 8.60
CA TRP A 97 7.38 19.02 9.52
C TRP A 97 8.17 20.25 9.92
N HIS A 98 8.63 20.29 11.17
CA HIS A 98 9.38 21.41 11.73
C HIS A 98 10.52 20.93 12.62
N SER A 99 11.62 21.69 12.66
CA SER A 99 12.72 21.54 13.63
C SER A 99 12.87 22.81 14.46
N ARG A 100 13.02 22.66 15.78
CA ARG A 100 13.23 23.81 16.68
C ARG A 100 14.61 24.47 16.55
N LYS A 101 15.57 23.78 15.93
CA LYS A 101 16.95 24.22 15.68
C LYS A 101 17.42 23.65 14.35
N GLU A 102 17.08 24.35 13.27
CA GLU A 102 17.43 23.93 11.91
C GLU A 102 18.94 23.92 11.69
N GLU A 103 19.72 24.71 12.44
CA GLU A 103 21.18 24.67 12.44
C GLU A 103 21.76 23.37 13.00
N VAL A 104 21.00 22.64 13.84
CA VAL A 104 21.39 21.33 14.36
C VAL A 104 20.93 20.24 13.40
N ALA A 105 19.65 20.24 13.02
CA ALA A 105 19.11 19.31 12.02
C ALA A 105 17.89 19.90 11.33
N THR A 106 17.73 19.62 10.04
CA THR A 106 16.55 19.95 9.23
C THR A 106 15.72 18.71 8.95
N ILE A 107 14.43 18.88 8.69
CA ILE A 107 13.52 17.80 8.30
C ILE A 107 12.72 18.26 7.08
N ASP A 108 12.65 17.41 6.05
CA ASP A 108 11.93 17.74 4.82
C ASP A 108 10.43 17.38 4.88
N ALA A 109 9.70 17.72 3.82
CA ALA A 109 8.27 17.45 3.71
C ALA A 109 7.91 15.96 3.67
N LYS A 110 8.89 15.07 3.44
CA LYS A 110 8.73 13.61 3.44
C LYS A 110 9.13 12.98 4.78
N GLY A 111 9.43 13.81 5.79
CA GLY A 111 9.85 13.35 7.11
C GLY A 111 11.29 12.86 7.17
N LYS A 112 12.12 13.13 6.15
CA LYS A 112 13.55 12.82 6.19
C LYS A 112 14.30 13.90 6.94
N LEU A 113 14.83 13.55 8.11
CA LEU A 113 15.67 14.41 8.92
C LEU A 113 17.14 14.27 8.51
N THR A 114 17.87 15.37 8.40
CA THR A 114 19.32 15.40 8.14
C THR A 114 20.05 16.11 9.27
N GLY A 115 21.04 15.44 9.87
CA GLY A 115 21.89 16.04 10.90
C GLY A 115 22.89 17.01 10.28
N LEU A 116 22.99 18.24 10.80
CA LEU A 116 23.87 19.28 10.27
C LEU A 116 25.03 19.62 11.19
N THR A 117 24.80 19.71 12.51
CA THR A 117 25.85 20.06 13.47
C THR A 117 25.58 19.36 14.79
N PRO A 118 26.61 18.83 15.49
CA PRO A 118 26.42 18.13 16.75
C PRO A 118 25.66 18.94 17.80
N GLY A 119 24.65 18.32 18.42
CA GLY A 119 23.77 19.00 19.35
C GLY A 119 22.42 18.30 19.51
N THR A 120 21.48 18.96 20.17
CA THR A 120 20.12 18.45 20.35
C THR A 120 19.11 19.43 19.79
N THR A 121 18.18 18.92 18.97
CA THR A 121 16.98 19.62 18.51
C THR A 121 15.73 18.82 18.88
N TYR A 122 14.57 19.41 18.61
CA TYR A 122 13.28 18.75 18.71
C TYR A 122 12.53 18.96 17.41
N ILE A 123 12.00 17.87 16.86
CA ILE A 123 11.10 17.93 15.70
C ILE A 123 9.66 17.73 16.13
N TYR A 124 8.74 18.21 15.30
CA TYR A 124 7.30 18.05 15.48
C TYR A 124 6.57 18.19 14.15
N ALA A 125 5.37 17.62 14.09
CA ALA A 125 4.46 17.71 12.96
C ALA A 125 3.26 18.60 13.30
N VAL A 126 2.76 19.36 12.32
CA VAL A 126 1.57 20.22 12.45
C VAL A 126 0.57 19.87 11.35
N SER A 127 -0.71 19.74 11.70
CA SER A 127 -1.75 19.42 10.72
C SER A 127 -1.87 20.51 9.65
N THR A 128 -2.04 20.10 8.39
CA THR A 128 -2.28 21.05 7.29
C THR A 128 -3.70 21.63 7.31
N VAL A 129 -4.64 21.00 8.02
CA VAL A 129 -6.05 21.43 8.07
C VAL A 129 -6.41 22.20 9.35
N ASP A 130 -5.66 22.01 10.44
CA ASP A 130 -5.78 22.84 11.66
C ASP A 130 -4.39 23.10 12.27
N PRO A 131 -3.80 24.28 12.08
CA PRO A 131 -2.44 24.58 12.55
C PRO A 131 -2.31 24.67 14.08
N ASN A 132 -3.43 24.60 14.83
CA ASN A 132 -3.40 24.52 16.30
C ASN A 132 -3.14 23.08 16.79
N ILE A 133 -3.32 22.09 15.92
CA ILE A 133 -3.06 20.69 16.24
C ILE A 133 -1.63 20.34 15.82
N GLN A 134 -0.78 20.12 16.82
CA GLN A 134 0.61 19.69 16.67
C GLN A 134 0.88 18.40 17.44
N SER A 135 1.91 17.66 17.03
CA SER A 135 2.42 16.54 17.81
C SER A 135 3.17 17.02 19.06
N ASP A 136 3.43 16.08 19.97
CA ASP A 136 4.48 16.25 20.97
C ASP A 136 5.86 16.43 20.30
N TYR A 137 6.80 17.02 21.06
CA TYR A 137 8.17 17.20 20.59
C TYR A 137 8.94 15.88 20.64
N PHE A 138 9.47 15.47 19.50
CA PHE A 138 10.38 14.33 19.40
C PHE A 138 11.84 14.81 19.50
N LYS A 139 12.56 14.33 20.52
CA LYS A 139 13.96 14.73 20.77
C LYS A 139 14.90 14.00 19.81
N VAL A 140 15.75 14.77 19.12
CA VAL A 140 16.79 14.23 18.23
C VAL A 140 18.15 14.80 18.63
N THR A 141 19.15 13.92 18.69
CA THR A 141 20.54 14.29 18.98
C THR A 141 21.41 14.06 17.75
N VAL A 142 22.00 15.12 17.22
CA VAL A 142 23.05 15.00 16.22
C VAL A 142 24.36 14.75 16.96
N ILE A 143 25.02 13.66 16.61
CA ILE A 143 26.33 13.30 17.15
C ILE A 143 27.41 13.67 16.14
N GLU A 144 28.60 14.01 16.66
CA GLU A 144 29.79 14.29 15.84
C GLU A 144 30.02 13.16 14.85
N HIS A 145 30.22 13.53 13.58
CA HIS A 145 30.70 12.58 12.59
C HIS A 145 32.18 12.31 12.89
N VAL A 146 32.40 11.37 13.81
CA VAL A 146 33.71 10.77 13.98
C VAL A 146 33.86 9.78 12.83
N GLU A 147 34.91 9.91 12.03
CA GLU A 147 35.38 8.79 11.21
C GLU A 147 35.76 7.66 12.17
N VAL A 148 34.77 6.83 12.50
CA VAL A 148 35.01 5.62 13.26
C VAL A 148 35.80 4.74 12.29
N VAL A 149 37.03 4.41 12.65
CA VAL A 149 37.72 3.29 12.01
C VAL A 149 36.88 2.06 12.32
N VAL A 150 35.97 1.72 11.41
CA VAL A 150 35.13 0.53 11.52
C VAL A 150 36.07 -0.65 11.44
N THR A 151 36.26 -1.34 12.56
CA THR A 151 37.02 -2.58 12.57
C THR A 151 36.13 -3.69 12.05
N TYR A 152 36.44 -4.18 10.86
CA TYR A 152 35.76 -5.31 10.26
C TYR A 152 36.28 -6.61 10.88
N PRO A 153 35.40 -7.49 11.40
CA PRO A 153 35.81 -8.78 11.92
C PRO A 153 36.29 -9.65 10.76
N ASP A 154 37.44 -10.30 10.94
CA ASP A 154 37.94 -11.31 10.02
C ASP A 154 37.16 -12.62 10.24
N LEU A 155 36.30 -12.96 9.29
CA LEU A 155 35.47 -14.16 9.31
C LEU A 155 36.16 -15.36 8.62
N GLN A 156 37.47 -15.29 8.39
CA GLN A 156 38.33 -16.42 8.03
C GLN A 156 37.90 -17.18 6.76
N GLY A 157 37.36 -16.46 5.78
CA GLY A 157 36.86 -17.03 4.53
C GLY A 157 35.50 -17.71 4.66
N TYR A 158 34.72 -17.40 5.70
CA TYR A 158 33.39 -17.98 5.91
C TYR A 158 32.45 -17.67 4.73
N ALA A 159 31.72 -18.68 4.29
CA ALA A 159 30.70 -18.54 3.26
C ALA A 159 29.37 -18.10 3.89
N ILE A 160 28.92 -16.89 3.57
CA ILE A 160 27.62 -16.34 3.95
C ILE A 160 26.56 -17.02 3.10
N LYS A 161 25.73 -17.85 3.74
CA LYS A 161 24.75 -18.67 3.05
C LYS A 161 23.39 -18.00 3.05
N ILE A 162 22.82 -17.80 1.87
CA ILE A 162 21.55 -17.12 1.69
C ILE A 162 20.62 -18.01 0.87
N MET A 163 19.44 -18.29 1.41
CA MET A 163 18.37 -18.97 0.67
C MET A 163 17.31 -17.98 0.24
N TYR A 164 16.91 -17.99 -1.03
CA TYR A 164 16.07 -16.94 -1.61
C TYR A 164 14.90 -17.46 -2.45
N HIS A 165 13.85 -16.63 -2.56
CA HIS A 165 12.84 -16.77 -3.61
C HIS A 165 13.37 -16.21 -4.94
N SER A 166 12.97 -16.78 -6.07
CA SER A 166 13.55 -16.53 -7.41
C SER A 166 13.99 -15.08 -7.67
N THR A 167 15.18 -14.91 -8.29
CA THR A 167 15.79 -13.63 -8.73
C THR A 167 16.40 -12.71 -7.66
N PHE A 168 17.17 -13.25 -6.70
CA PHE A 168 17.86 -12.45 -5.67
C PHE A 168 19.39 -12.40 -5.81
N ASP A 169 20.01 -13.40 -6.43
CA ASP A 169 21.45 -13.46 -6.62
C ASP A 169 21.89 -12.51 -7.75
N PRO A 170 22.63 -11.42 -7.47
CA PRO A 170 23.07 -10.47 -8.49
C PRO A 170 24.10 -11.07 -9.47
N TYR A 171 24.63 -12.27 -9.23
CA TYR A 171 25.46 -12.99 -10.21
C TYR A 171 24.65 -13.95 -11.09
N SER A 172 23.37 -14.16 -10.79
CA SER A 172 22.50 -14.98 -11.63
C SER A 172 22.29 -14.35 -13.00
N GLU A 173 22.27 -15.20 -14.04
CA GLU A 173 21.86 -14.79 -15.40
C GLU A 173 20.43 -14.24 -15.43
N ASN A 174 19.58 -14.71 -14.51
CA ASN A 174 18.19 -14.29 -14.39
C ASN A 174 17.98 -13.04 -13.53
N TYR A 175 19.06 -12.48 -12.95
CA TYR A 175 18.97 -11.20 -12.24
C TYR A 175 18.96 -10.04 -13.24
N GLY A 176 17.78 -9.47 -13.45
CA GLY A 176 17.52 -8.35 -14.35
C GLY A 176 17.41 -6.99 -13.67
N GLY A 177 17.71 -6.88 -12.37
CA GLY A 177 17.67 -5.62 -11.65
C GLY A 177 18.73 -4.64 -12.16
N ASN A 178 18.36 -3.36 -12.33
CA ASN A 178 19.29 -2.32 -12.78
C ASN A 178 20.35 -1.95 -11.72
N ASP A 179 20.17 -2.44 -10.49
CA ASP A 179 21.10 -2.35 -9.37
C ASP A 179 22.17 -3.46 -9.37
N LYS A 180 22.16 -4.35 -10.39
CA LYS A 180 23.05 -5.52 -10.48
C LYS A 180 24.52 -5.17 -10.31
N SER A 181 25.02 -4.17 -11.05
CA SER A 181 26.44 -3.78 -11.01
C SER A 181 26.82 -3.22 -9.63
N TYR A 182 25.97 -2.37 -9.04
CA TYR A 182 26.20 -1.80 -7.72
C TYR A 182 26.24 -2.88 -6.63
N LYS A 183 25.34 -3.86 -6.71
CA LYS A 183 25.31 -5.01 -5.79
C LYS A 183 26.52 -5.92 -5.95
N GLN A 184 26.95 -6.20 -7.18
CA GLN A 184 28.17 -6.97 -7.43
C GLN A 184 29.40 -6.26 -6.86
N GLN A 185 29.50 -4.94 -7.08
CA GLN A 185 30.58 -4.13 -6.51
C GLN A 185 30.56 -4.13 -4.99
N ALA A 186 29.39 -3.97 -4.37
CA ALA A 186 29.21 -4.05 -2.93
C ALA A 186 29.60 -5.42 -2.37
N ILE A 187 29.21 -6.52 -3.03
CA ILE A 187 29.59 -7.87 -2.63
C ILE A 187 31.11 -8.04 -2.65
N GLU A 188 31.81 -7.61 -3.71
CA GLU A 188 33.27 -7.72 -3.77
C GLU A 188 33.97 -6.91 -2.68
N GLU A 189 33.48 -5.73 -2.35
CA GLU A 189 34.03 -4.96 -1.24
C GLU A 189 33.76 -5.64 0.12
N VAL A 190 32.53 -6.11 0.37
CA VAL A 190 32.20 -6.83 1.61
C VAL A 190 33.04 -8.10 1.79
N LYS A 191 33.29 -8.86 0.71
CA LYS A 191 34.19 -10.02 0.74
C LYS A 191 35.58 -9.66 1.27
N ASN A 192 36.11 -8.52 0.81
CA ASN A 192 37.44 -8.04 1.24
C ASN A 192 37.43 -7.49 2.67
N LEU A 193 36.39 -6.74 3.05
CA LEU A 193 36.29 -6.12 4.37
C LEU A 193 36.16 -7.17 5.48
N TYR A 194 35.32 -8.19 5.28
CA TYR A 194 35.00 -9.18 6.31
C TYR A 194 35.72 -10.52 6.13
N ASN A 195 36.52 -10.69 5.07
CA ASN A 195 37.10 -11.98 4.67
C ASN A 195 36.03 -13.08 4.58
N VAL A 196 35.07 -12.90 3.67
CA VAL A 196 33.94 -13.82 3.44
C VAL A 196 33.75 -14.14 1.97
N THR A 197 32.91 -15.14 1.69
CA THR A 197 32.28 -15.36 0.38
C THR A 197 30.76 -15.36 0.51
N PHE A 198 30.04 -15.33 -0.61
CA PHE A 198 28.58 -15.44 -0.63
C PHE A 198 28.16 -16.69 -1.39
N GLU A 199 27.25 -17.45 -0.80
CA GLU A 199 26.63 -18.64 -1.39
C GLU A 199 25.11 -18.46 -1.42
N TYR A 200 24.58 -18.30 -2.62
CA TYR A 200 23.15 -18.15 -2.87
C TYR A 200 22.55 -19.51 -3.29
N SER A 201 21.44 -19.90 -2.67
CA SER A 201 20.69 -21.10 -3.07
C SER A 201 19.19 -20.81 -3.15
N PRO A 202 18.47 -21.30 -4.18
CA PRO A 202 17.02 -21.26 -4.16
C PRO A 202 16.48 -22.24 -3.11
N PHE A 203 15.25 -21.99 -2.63
CA PHE A 203 14.52 -23.01 -1.87
C PHE A 203 14.30 -24.28 -2.71
N GLY A 204 14.54 -25.45 -2.11
CA GLY A 204 14.32 -26.76 -2.74
C GLY A 204 12.85 -27.14 -2.86
N GLU A 205 12.58 -28.24 -3.56
CA GLU A 205 11.21 -28.80 -3.72
C GLU A 205 10.58 -29.22 -2.37
N ASP A 206 11.42 -29.66 -1.43
CA ASP A 206 11.06 -30.00 -0.05
C ASP A 206 10.64 -28.77 0.78
N ALA A 207 11.01 -27.58 0.35
CA ALA A 207 10.62 -26.28 0.91
C ALA A 207 9.70 -25.50 -0.05
N SER A 208 8.67 -26.18 -0.57
CA SER A 208 7.65 -25.57 -1.44
C SER A 208 6.98 -24.33 -0.82
N TRP A 209 6.60 -23.36 -1.65
CA TRP A 209 6.07 -22.06 -1.23
C TRP A 209 4.86 -22.16 -0.26
N GLY A 210 4.69 -21.13 0.58
CA GLY A 210 3.56 -21.02 1.50
C GLY A 210 3.79 -21.76 2.82
N PRO A 211 2.73 -22.32 3.45
CA PRO A 211 2.83 -22.97 4.77
C PRO A 211 3.86 -24.10 4.84
N ASN A 212 4.09 -24.82 3.73
CA ASN A 212 5.10 -25.88 3.66
C ASN A 212 6.52 -25.33 3.88
N ARG A 213 6.84 -24.16 3.33
CA ARG A 213 8.15 -23.51 3.52
C ARG A 213 8.34 -23.06 4.96
N VAL A 214 7.29 -22.47 5.55
CA VAL A 214 7.31 -22.06 6.97
C VAL A 214 7.56 -23.26 7.87
N ALA A 215 6.82 -24.35 7.67
CA ALA A 215 6.99 -25.59 8.41
C ALA A 215 8.40 -26.18 8.21
N TRP A 216 8.92 -26.15 6.99
CA TRP A 216 10.27 -26.61 6.68
C TRP A 216 11.32 -25.78 7.43
N ILE A 217 11.26 -24.44 7.37
CA ILE A 217 12.22 -23.55 8.07
C ILE A 217 12.17 -23.81 9.58
N ASN A 218 10.96 -23.92 10.16
CA ASN A 218 10.79 -24.21 11.58
C ASN A 218 11.36 -25.57 11.96
N GLY A 219 11.14 -26.61 11.14
CA GLY A 219 11.72 -27.93 11.35
C GLY A 219 13.24 -27.95 11.27
N GLN A 220 13.84 -27.14 10.38
CA GLN A 220 15.29 -26.97 10.32
C GLN A 220 15.87 -26.32 11.59
N ALA A 221 15.15 -25.36 12.17
CA ALA A 221 15.56 -24.73 13.42
C ALA A 221 15.42 -25.68 14.62
N GLU A 222 14.30 -26.41 14.71
CA GLU A 222 14.03 -27.40 15.77
C GLU A 222 15.09 -28.51 15.81
N SER A 223 15.52 -28.97 14.64
CA SER A 223 16.56 -30.00 14.50
C SER A 223 17.99 -29.45 14.55
N GLY A 224 18.18 -28.13 14.55
CA GLY A 224 19.49 -27.48 14.50
C GLY A 224 20.22 -27.64 13.17
N THR A 225 19.52 -27.96 12.08
CA THR A 225 20.08 -28.26 10.76
C THR A 225 19.86 -27.17 9.71
N ALA A 226 19.38 -25.99 10.10
CA ALA A 226 19.23 -24.84 9.20
C ALA A 226 20.44 -24.66 8.26
N PRO A 227 20.25 -24.77 6.93
CA PRO A 227 21.36 -24.87 5.99
C PRO A 227 22.01 -23.53 5.66
N VAL A 228 21.32 -22.41 5.91
CA VAL A 228 21.73 -21.06 5.54
C VAL A 228 21.77 -20.09 6.72
N ASP A 229 22.51 -19.00 6.58
CA ASP A 229 22.58 -17.93 7.58
C ASP A 229 21.39 -16.99 7.50
N PHE A 230 20.90 -16.75 6.29
CA PHE A 230 19.75 -15.91 6.02
C PHE A 230 18.75 -16.59 5.10
N TYR A 231 17.47 -16.42 5.40
CA TYR A 231 16.39 -16.67 4.46
C TYR A 231 15.87 -15.33 3.95
N ASN A 232 15.63 -15.21 2.65
CA ASN A 232 14.76 -14.17 2.11
C ASN A 232 13.34 -14.73 2.01
N VAL A 233 12.42 -14.17 2.78
CA VAL A 233 11.05 -14.68 2.98
C VAL A 233 10.03 -13.55 2.94
N THR A 234 8.77 -13.90 2.64
CA THR A 234 7.65 -12.97 2.72
C THR A 234 7.42 -12.50 4.16
N VAL A 235 7.11 -11.21 4.35
CA VAL A 235 6.96 -10.62 5.70
C VAL A 235 5.80 -11.23 6.51
N GLY A 236 4.75 -11.72 5.84
CA GLY A 236 3.61 -12.39 6.49
C GLY A 236 4.00 -13.65 7.27
N TRP A 237 5.14 -14.27 6.96
CA TRP A 237 5.62 -15.47 7.65
C TRP A 237 6.41 -15.18 8.92
N ILE A 238 6.79 -13.92 9.17
CA ILE A 238 7.76 -13.57 10.22
C ILE A 238 7.30 -14.07 11.59
N LYS A 239 6.04 -13.83 12.00
CA LYS A 239 5.56 -14.34 13.30
C LYS A 239 5.61 -15.85 13.40
N GLN A 240 5.26 -16.58 12.35
CA GLN A 240 5.28 -18.05 12.38
C GLN A 240 6.70 -18.57 12.55
N LEU A 241 7.68 -17.87 11.98
CA LEU A 241 9.10 -18.16 12.17
C LEU A 241 9.61 -17.75 13.56
N VAL A 242 9.08 -16.66 14.14
CA VAL A 242 9.34 -16.26 15.54
C VAL A 242 8.81 -17.32 16.50
N ASP A 243 7.57 -17.77 16.32
CA ASP A 243 6.92 -18.79 17.14
C ASP A 243 7.65 -20.14 17.04
N GLY A 244 8.10 -20.48 15.83
CA GLY A 244 8.96 -21.63 15.56
C GLY A 244 10.40 -21.49 16.06
N LYS A 245 10.76 -20.34 16.66
CA LYS A 245 12.13 -19.99 17.10
C LYS A 245 13.17 -20.18 16.01
N ALA A 246 12.78 -19.94 14.76
CA ALA A 246 13.62 -20.19 13.59
C ALA A 246 14.48 -19.00 13.18
N ILE A 247 14.15 -17.81 13.67
CA ILE A 247 14.82 -16.57 13.29
C ILE A 247 15.23 -15.73 14.51
N ILE A 248 16.28 -14.92 14.31
CA ILE A 248 16.95 -14.15 15.36
C ILE A 248 16.35 -12.74 15.47
N ASP A 249 16.21 -12.26 16.70
CA ASP A 249 15.88 -10.86 17.01
C ASP A 249 17.06 -9.94 16.61
N LEU A 250 16.81 -9.03 15.67
CA LEU A 250 17.81 -8.13 15.10
C LEU A 250 17.75 -6.72 15.72
N THR A 251 16.90 -6.48 16.71
CA THR A 251 16.62 -5.14 17.25
C THR A 251 17.89 -4.44 17.72
N GLU A 252 18.70 -5.10 18.55
CA GLU A 252 19.93 -4.52 19.09
C GLU A 252 20.96 -4.25 18.00
N TYR A 253 21.09 -5.15 17.02
CA TYR A 253 22.01 -4.99 15.90
C TYR A 253 21.59 -3.85 14.98
N TYR A 254 20.30 -3.71 14.70
CA TYR A 254 19.76 -2.61 13.92
C TYR A 254 19.95 -1.27 14.62
N LEU A 255 19.68 -1.18 15.92
CA LEU A 255 19.91 0.04 16.69
C LEU A 255 21.39 0.46 16.70
N LYS A 256 22.31 -0.52 16.64
CA LYS A 256 23.75 -0.27 16.67
C LYS A 256 24.36 0.01 15.30
N TRP A 257 23.92 -0.71 14.26
CA TRP A 257 24.57 -0.76 12.95
C TRP A 257 23.64 -0.45 11.78
N GLY A 258 22.32 -0.46 11.98
CA GLY A 258 21.34 -0.33 10.91
C GLY A 258 21.28 1.05 10.25
N GLU A 259 21.92 2.08 10.84
CA GLU A 259 21.92 3.48 10.37
C GLU A 259 20.54 4.01 9.96
N SER A 260 19.48 3.58 10.65
CA SER A 260 18.11 3.99 10.32
C SER A 260 17.67 3.70 8.89
N SER A 261 18.37 2.78 8.22
CA SER A 261 18.36 2.71 6.75
C SER A 261 17.11 2.05 6.16
N MET A 262 16.25 1.50 7.00
CA MET A 262 14.97 0.91 6.60
C MET A 262 13.85 1.96 6.60
N PRO A 263 13.07 2.07 5.50
CA PRO A 263 11.86 2.87 5.48
C PRO A 263 10.84 2.38 6.52
N PHE A 264 9.92 3.25 6.91
CA PHE A 264 8.93 2.97 7.95
C PHE A 264 8.14 1.67 7.69
N ALA A 265 7.55 1.51 6.50
CA ALA A 265 6.65 0.37 6.27
C ALA A 265 7.36 -0.99 6.23
N PRO A 266 8.50 -1.18 5.52
CA PRO A 266 9.29 -2.41 5.62
C PRO A 266 9.77 -2.73 7.04
N LYS A 267 10.08 -1.70 7.85
CA LYS A 267 10.47 -1.89 9.25
C LYS A 267 9.28 -2.29 10.11
N ALA A 268 8.14 -1.65 9.91
CA ALA A 268 6.90 -1.97 10.61
C ALA A 268 6.42 -3.39 10.25
N SER A 269 6.56 -3.81 8.99
CA SER A 269 6.15 -5.14 8.54
C SER A 269 7.03 -6.28 9.04
N THR A 270 8.29 -5.99 9.40
CA THR A 270 9.21 -6.97 9.98
C THR A 270 9.35 -6.85 11.50
N THR A 271 8.57 -5.95 12.13
CA THR A 271 8.50 -5.80 13.58
C THR A 271 7.33 -6.60 14.12
N VAL A 272 7.63 -7.54 15.02
CA VAL A 272 6.67 -8.45 15.63
C VAL A 272 6.87 -8.39 17.14
N MET A 273 5.78 -8.18 17.91
CA MET A 273 5.83 -8.03 19.37
C MET A 273 6.90 -7.03 19.86
N GLY A 274 7.04 -5.90 19.16
CA GLY A 274 8.00 -4.83 19.48
C GLY A 274 9.46 -5.12 19.14
N LYS A 275 9.76 -6.24 18.45
CA LYS A 275 11.12 -6.65 18.07
C LYS A 275 11.25 -6.76 16.55
N LEU A 276 12.41 -6.34 16.03
CA LEU A 276 12.74 -6.40 14.61
C LEU A 276 13.31 -7.78 14.26
N TYR A 277 12.72 -8.47 13.30
CA TYR A 277 13.15 -9.82 12.89
C TYR A 277 13.60 -9.92 11.44
N GLY A 278 13.32 -8.90 10.64
CA GLY A 278 13.68 -8.84 9.24
C GLY A 278 14.33 -7.51 8.89
N VAL A 279 15.36 -7.58 8.07
CA VAL A 279 15.98 -6.41 7.44
C VAL A 279 15.78 -6.46 5.94
N SER A 280 15.74 -5.29 5.31
CA SER A 280 15.70 -5.18 3.85
C SER A 280 16.88 -4.33 3.39
N GLU A 281 17.09 -4.30 2.08
CA GLU A 281 18.01 -3.38 1.40
C GLU A 281 17.65 -1.89 1.61
N GLY A 282 16.67 -1.59 2.47
CA GLY A 282 16.30 -0.25 2.88
C GLY A 282 15.58 0.54 1.79
N HIS A 283 15.70 1.86 1.84
CA HIS A 283 15.11 2.72 0.81
C HIS A 283 15.85 2.53 -0.50
N ASN A 284 15.22 1.83 -1.45
CA ASN A 284 15.63 1.81 -2.83
C ASN A 284 14.82 2.88 -3.58
N PRO A 285 15.46 3.94 -4.10
CA PRO A 285 14.74 5.03 -4.76
C PRO A 285 14.07 4.60 -6.07
N THR A 286 14.31 3.38 -6.55
CA THR A 286 13.65 2.81 -7.75
C THR A 286 12.60 1.76 -7.43
N SER A 287 12.31 1.52 -6.15
CA SER A 287 11.24 0.60 -5.76
C SER A 287 9.87 1.26 -5.90
N VAL A 288 8.95 0.54 -6.56
CA VAL A 288 7.52 0.81 -6.48
C VAL A 288 6.97 0.04 -5.29
N ASN A 289 6.49 0.77 -4.28
CA ASN A 289 5.97 0.20 -3.03
C ASN A 289 4.43 0.11 -3.02
N VAL A 290 3.80 0.49 -4.13
CA VAL A 290 2.36 0.41 -4.34
C VAL A 290 2.04 -1.01 -4.81
N ASP A 291 1.42 -1.80 -3.94
CA ASP A 291 1.09 -3.20 -4.24
C ASP A 291 -0.29 -3.34 -4.88
N LEU A 292 -1.35 -2.87 -4.21
CA LEU A 292 -2.73 -3.08 -4.64
C LEU A 292 -3.27 -1.94 -5.52
N GLY A 293 -4.22 -2.27 -6.39
CA GLY A 293 -5.04 -1.29 -7.11
C GLY A 293 -6.13 -1.92 -7.96
N ILE A 294 -6.76 -1.09 -8.79
CA ILE A 294 -7.72 -1.51 -9.81
C ILE A 294 -7.00 -1.50 -11.16
N TYR A 295 -6.98 -2.65 -11.82
CA TYR A 295 -6.36 -2.85 -13.11
C TYR A 295 -7.45 -2.98 -14.15
N TYR A 296 -7.20 -2.47 -15.35
CA TYR A 296 -8.20 -2.47 -16.42
C TYR A 296 -7.62 -2.85 -17.77
N ASN A 297 -8.48 -3.42 -18.61
CA ASN A 297 -8.20 -3.67 -20.01
C ASN A 297 -8.28 -2.34 -20.79
N TYR A 298 -7.13 -1.72 -21.01
CA TYR A 298 -7.03 -0.42 -21.68
C TYR A 298 -7.42 -0.51 -23.17
N GLY A 299 -7.19 -1.66 -23.81
CA GLY A 299 -7.65 -1.92 -25.18
C GLY A 299 -9.18 -1.89 -25.27
N MET A 300 -9.85 -2.52 -24.31
CA MET A 300 -11.31 -2.52 -24.19
C MET A 300 -11.86 -1.12 -23.92
N LEU A 301 -11.19 -0.35 -23.06
CA LEU A 301 -11.53 1.04 -22.77
C LEU A 301 -11.53 1.90 -24.05
N LYS A 302 -10.48 1.80 -24.87
CA LYS A 302 -10.40 2.47 -26.18
C LYS A 302 -11.47 1.99 -27.15
N LYS A 303 -11.71 0.66 -27.22
CA LYS A 303 -12.70 0.05 -28.10
C LYS A 303 -14.11 0.62 -27.87
N TYR A 304 -14.49 0.87 -26.63
CA TYR A 304 -15.81 1.40 -26.26
C TYR A 304 -15.81 2.92 -26.01
N ASN A 305 -14.71 3.63 -26.33
CA ASN A 305 -14.58 5.07 -26.16
C ASN A 305 -14.93 5.54 -24.73
N LEU A 306 -14.42 4.80 -23.75
CA LEU A 306 -14.59 5.09 -22.32
C LEU A 306 -13.48 6.04 -21.84
N VAL A 307 -13.75 6.78 -20.77
CA VAL A 307 -12.75 7.64 -20.12
C VAL A 307 -11.85 6.77 -19.24
N SER A 308 -10.53 7.02 -19.25
CA SER A 308 -9.58 6.37 -18.36
C SER A 308 -9.92 6.63 -16.88
N PRO A 309 -10.06 5.58 -16.03
CA PRO A 309 -10.09 5.74 -14.59
C PRO A 309 -8.91 6.53 -14.04
N ALA A 310 -7.71 6.29 -14.58
CA ALA A 310 -6.51 6.96 -14.13
C ALA A 310 -6.52 8.47 -14.46
N SER A 311 -7.14 8.88 -15.57
CA SER A 311 -7.29 10.31 -15.88
C SER A 311 -8.24 10.99 -14.89
N LEU A 312 -9.31 10.31 -14.47
CA LEU A 312 -10.24 10.80 -13.44
C LEU A 312 -9.55 10.92 -12.07
N PHE A 313 -8.73 9.93 -11.69
CA PHE A 313 -7.86 10.01 -10.53
C PHE A 313 -6.90 11.20 -10.61
N ASN A 314 -6.23 11.37 -11.75
CA ASN A 314 -5.25 12.44 -11.94
C ASN A 314 -5.89 13.82 -11.85
N ALA A 315 -7.10 13.98 -12.38
CA ALA A 315 -7.93 15.18 -12.29
C ALA A 315 -8.51 15.45 -10.90
N GLY A 316 -8.38 14.52 -9.95
CA GLY A 316 -8.93 14.66 -8.60
C GLY A 316 -10.43 14.39 -8.48
N THR A 317 -11.02 13.68 -9.46
CA THR A 317 -12.46 13.32 -9.51
C THR A 317 -12.61 11.80 -9.47
N TRP A 318 -12.15 11.18 -8.39
CA TRP A 318 -12.16 9.73 -8.20
C TRP A 318 -12.65 9.35 -6.79
N THR A 319 -13.75 9.99 -6.40
CA THR A 319 -14.48 9.64 -5.18
C THR A 319 -15.26 8.34 -5.35
N TYR A 320 -15.82 7.80 -4.26
CA TYR A 320 -16.73 6.65 -4.31
C TYR A 320 -17.91 6.89 -5.25
N THR A 321 -18.50 8.09 -5.20
CA THR A 321 -19.58 8.50 -6.11
C THR A 321 -19.10 8.57 -7.56
N ASP A 322 -17.93 9.16 -7.82
CA ASP A 322 -17.37 9.25 -9.17
C ASP A 322 -17.09 7.86 -9.75
N PHE A 323 -16.49 6.98 -8.96
CA PHE A 323 -16.24 5.58 -9.31
C PHE A 323 -17.55 4.86 -9.65
N ALA A 324 -18.56 4.94 -8.78
CA ALA A 324 -19.84 4.28 -9.02
C ALA A 324 -20.53 4.81 -10.29
N ASN A 325 -20.46 6.12 -10.54
CA ASN A 325 -21.02 6.73 -11.75
C ASN A 325 -20.27 6.29 -13.01
N TRP A 326 -18.94 6.25 -12.97
CA TRP A 326 -18.11 5.76 -14.07
C TRP A 326 -18.40 4.30 -14.36
N VAL A 327 -18.50 3.45 -13.34
CA VAL A 327 -18.84 2.02 -13.49
C VAL A 327 -20.21 1.85 -14.16
N LYS A 328 -21.24 2.58 -13.73
CA LYS A 328 -22.58 2.51 -14.35
C LYS A 328 -22.56 2.98 -15.80
N ALA A 329 -21.85 4.06 -16.10
CA ALA A 329 -21.71 4.57 -17.45
C ALA A 329 -20.97 3.59 -18.36
N ALA A 330 -19.90 2.97 -17.85
CA ALA A 330 -19.16 1.94 -18.56
C ALA A 330 -20.05 0.72 -18.83
N GLN A 331 -20.75 0.20 -17.82
CA GLN A 331 -21.60 -0.99 -17.98
C GLN A 331 -22.71 -0.79 -19.03
N ALA A 332 -23.21 0.44 -19.18
CA ALA A 332 -24.27 0.76 -20.14
C ALA A 332 -23.84 0.63 -21.62
N VAL A 333 -22.54 0.67 -21.91
CA VAL A 333 -22.01 0.53 -23.29
C VAL A 333 -21.33 -0.82 -23.54
N LEU A 334 -21.10 -1.60 -22.48
CA LEU A 334 -20.51 -2.92 -22.59
C LEU A 334 -21.56 -3.96 -23.06
N PRO A 335 -21.12 -5.04 -23.76
CA PRO A 335 -22.00 -6.16 -24.12
C PRO A 335 -22.73 -6.79 -22.91
N ALA A 336 -23.90 -7.37 -23.15
CA ALA A 336 -24.78 -7.88 -22.09
C ALA A 336 -24.18 -9.02 -21.25
N ASP A 337 -23.19 -9.75 -21.76
CA ASP A 337 -22.48 -10.85 -21.11
C ASP A 337 -21.11 -10.43 -20.53
N THR A 338 -20.87 -9.12 -20.41
CA THR A 338 -19.65 -8.55 -19.85
C THR A 338 -19.94 -7.65 -18.66
N PHE A 339 -18.97 -7.54 -17.77
CA PHE A 339 -19.06 -6.76 -16.54
C PHE A 339 -18.02 -5.65 -16.54
N VAL A 340 -18.24 -4.60 -15.76
CA VAL A 340 -17.18 -3.63 -15.49
C VAL A 340 -16.25 -4.15 -14.42
N LEU A 341 -16.80 -4.73 -13.34
CA LEU A 341 -16.02 -5.21 -12.20
C LEU A 341 -16.03 -6.74 -12.12
N ALA A 342 -14.85 -7.31 -11.94
CA ALA A 342 -14.61 -8.68 -11.53
C ALA A 342 -13.54 -8.71 -10.43
N GLY A 343 -13.29 -9.87 -9.85
CA GLY A 343 -12.38 -10.06 -8.72
C GLY A 343 -13.11 -10.05 -7.38
N HIS A 344 -12.43 -10.53 -6.35
CA HIS A 344 -13.00 -10.68 -5.02
C HIS A 344 -13.23 -9.30 -4.39
N PRO A 345 -14.41 -9.02 -3.79
CA PRO A 345 -14.74 -7.68 -3.29
C PRO A 345 -13.84 -7.20 -2.15
N TYR A 346 -13.14 -8.11 -1.47
CA TYR A 346 -12.20 -7.78 -0.38
C TYR A 346 -11.12 -6.77 -0.80
N TYR A 347 -10.44 -6.97 -1.94
CA TYR A 347 -9.37 -6.05 -2.36
C TYR A 347 -9.92 -4.66 -2.67
N PHE A 348 -11.07 -4.58 -3.33
CA PHE A 348 -11.77 -3.31 -3.54
C PHE A 348 -12.09 -2.64 -2.21
N TRP A 349 -12.72 -3.36 -1.28
CA TRP A 349 -13.08 -2.84 0.03
C TRP A 349 -11.85 -2.35 0.81
N PHE A 350 -10.84 -3.18 0.95
CA PHE A 350 -9.63 -2.87 1.72
C PHE A 350 -8.92 -1.64 1.14
N GLY A 351 -8.72 -1.62 -0.18
CA GLY A 351 -8.10 -0.51 -0.89
C GLY A 351 -8.92 0.78 -0.83
N MET A 352 -10.24 0.71 -0.97
CA MET A 352 -11.15 1.86 -0.83
C MET A 352 -11.12 2.45 0.59
N VAL A 353 -11.02 1.61 1.62
CA VAL A 353 -10.91 2.08 3.02
C VAL A 353 -9.55 2.73 3.26
N ASN A 354 -8.48 2.13 2.76
CA ASN A 354 -7.14 2.71 2.82
C ASN A 354 -7.05 4.04 2.06
N ALA A 355 -7.72 4.18 0.91
CA ALA A 355 -7.79 5.46 0.17
C ALA A 355 -8.44 6.59 0.99
N GLY A 356 -9.23 6.28 2.04
CA GLY A 356 -9.73 7.24 3.02
C GLY A 356 -8.76 7.60 4.15
N GLY A 357 -7.53 7.05 4.14
CA GLY A 357 -6.54 7.20 5.20
C GLY A 357 -6.75 6.30 6.41
N ILE A 358 -7.60 5.27 6.29
CA ILE A 358 -7.94 4.37 7.39
C ILE A 358 -7.11 3.10 7.28
N LYS A 359 -6.41 2.75 8.36
CA LYS A 359 -5.86 1.42 8.56
C LYS A 359 -6.93 0.55 9.19
N ILE A 360 -7.31 -0.57 8.58
CA ILE A 360 -8.19 -1.58 9.19
C ILE A 360 -7.58 -2.08 10.48
N THR A 361 -6.26 -2.29 10.48
CA THR A 361 -5.50 -2.66 11.67
C THR A 361 -4.40 -1.63 11.90
N ASP A 362 -4.47 -0.86 12.99
CA ASP A 362 -3.46 0.16 13.31
C ASP A 362 -2.51 -0.34 14.38
N THR A 363 -1.31 -0.74 13.95
CA THR A 363 -0.24 -1.19 14.86
C THR A 363 0.27 -0.09 15.79
N ALA A 364 0.08 1.18 15.43
CA ALA A 364 0.54 2.30 16.24
C ALA A 364 -0.31 2.52 17.49
N SER A 365 -1.64 2.40 17.34
CA SER A 365 -2.60 2.57 18.43
C SER A 365 -3.13 1.25 19.01
N ALA A 366 -2.71 0.11 18.43
CA ALA A 366 -3.25 -1.22 18.73
C ALA A 366 -4.79 -1.30 18.59
N LYS A 367 -5.33 -0.67 17.54
CA LYS A 367 -6.78 -0.63 17.26
C LYS A 367 -7.16 -1.35 15.98
N VAL A 368 -8.40 -1.83 15.95
CA VAL A 368 -9.05 -2.42 14.78
C VAL A 368 -10.26 -1.57 14.37
N ASN A 369 -10.26 -1.13 13.11
CA ASN A 369 -11.21 -0.18 12.53
C ASN A 369 -12.19 -0.83 11.54
N LEU A 370 -12.50 -2.12 11.70
CA LEU A 370 -13.43 -2.86 10.82
C LEU A 370 -14.79 -2.17 10.64
N LYS A 371 -15.30 -1.52 11.69
CA LYS A 371 -16.59 -0.82 11.69
C LYS A 371 -16.49 0.68 11.43
N HIS A 372 -15.38 1.16 10.85
CA HIS A 372 -15.26 2.57 10.45
C HIS A 372 -16.31 2.95 9.39
N ALA A 373 -16.75 4.21 9.36
CA ALA A 373 -17.79 4.68 8.43
C ALA A 373 -17.42 4.40 6.96
N TYR A 374 -16.16 4.63 6.57
CA TYR A 374 -15.69 4.34 5.21
C TYR A 374 -15.72 2.84 4.87
N ALA A 375 -15.58 1.93 5.84
CA ALA A 375 -15.73 0.49 5.60
C ALA A 375 -17.18 0.11 5.27
N ARG A 376 -18.15 0.74 5.96
CA ARG A 376 -19.59 0.63 5.63
C ARG A 376 -19.90 1.23 4.27
N GLN A 377 -19.39 2.42 3.97
CA GLN A 377 -19.63 3.10 2.70
C GLN A 377 -19.05 2.29 1.51
N ALA A 378 -17.82 1.79 1.63
CA ALA A 378 -17.19 1.00 0.58
C ALA A 378 -18.00 -0.27 0.25
N THR A 379 -18.43 -1.02 1.26
CA THR A 379 -19.29 -2.21 1.03
C THR A 379 -20.65 -1.85 0.43
N ALA A 380 -21.26 -0.74 0.86
CA ALA A 380 -22.52 -0.26 0.27
C ALA A 380 -22.38 0.09 -1.22
N VAL A 381 -21.30 0.75 -1.61
CA VAL A 381 -20.99 1.06 -3.02
C VAL A 381 -20.82 -0.24 -3.83
N LEU A 382 -19.99 -1.16 -3.36
CA LEU A 382 -19.72 -2.43 -4.06
C LEU A 382 -21.00 -3.27 -4.19
N ARG A 383 -21.81 -3.34 -3.12
CA ARG A 383 -23.11 -4.01 -3.13
C ARG A 383 -24.07 -3.40 -4.16
N GLN A 384 -24.16 -2.08 -4.20
CA GLN A 384 -25.05 -1.43 -5.17
C GLN A 384 -24.60 -1.70 -6.61
N LEU A 385 -23.29 -1.70 -6.89
CA LEU A 385 -22.76 -2.05 -8.22
C LEU A 385 -23.03 -3.52 -8.59
N TYR A 386 -23.01 -4.43 -7.62
CA TYR A 386 -23.40 -5.83 -7.81
C TYR A 386 -24.89 -5.97 -8.17
N LEU A 387 -25.77 -5.27 -7.44
CA LEU A 387 -27.21 -5.25 -7.68
C LEU A 387 -27.57 -4.61 -9.03
N ASP A 388 -26.84 -3.55 -9.41
CA ASP A 388 -26.98 -2.86 -10.70
C ASP A 388 -26.49 -3.72 -11.89
N GLY A 389 -25.87 -4.88 -11.62
CA GLY A 389 -25.39 -5.79 -12.65
C GLY A 389 -24.05 -5.37 -13.28
N ALA A 390 -23.33 -4.44 -12.66
CA ALA A 390 -22.01 -3.99 -13.12
C ALA A 390 -20.83 -4.79 -12.53
N TYR A 391 -21.11 -5.70 -11.60
CA TYR A 391 -20.17 -6.62 -10.98
C TYR A 391 -20.49 -8.06 -11.38
N GLU A 392 -19.45 -8.88 -11.61
CA GLU A 392 -19.60 -10.31 -11.87
C GLU A 392 -20.43 -11.02 -10.80
N LYS A 393 -21.22 -12.02 -11.23
CA LYS A 393 -22.20 -12.68 -10.35
C LYS A 393 -21.61 -13.69 -9.38
N VAL A 394 -20.45 -14.26 -9.72
CA VAL A 394 -19.72 -15.22 -8.90
C VAL A 394 -18.27 -14.74 -8.81
N PRO A 395 -17.97 -13.82 -7.89
CA PRO A 395 -16.63 -13.26 -7.80
C PRO A 395 -15.58 -14.32 -7.47
N THR A 396 -14.49 -14.33 -8.22
CA THR A 396 -13.28 -15.13 -7.91
C THR A 396 -12.15 -14.19 -7.49
N TRP A 397 -11.00 -14.71 -7.07
CA TRP A 397 -9.83 -13.87 -6.79
C TRP A 397 -9.26 -13.18 -8.04
N ALA A 398 -9.65 -13.60 -9.24
CA ALA A 398 -9.19 -13.09 -10.52
C ALA A 398 -7.65 -13.14 -10.71
N GLU A 399 -6.94 -14.01 -9.98
CA GLU A 399 -5.48 -14.13 -10.05
C GLU A 399 -5.00 -14.93 -11.26
N THR A 400 -5.67 -16.05 -11.55
CA THR A 400 -5.29 -17.02 -12.58
C THR A 400 -6.43 -17.42 -13.51
N ASP A 401 -7.65 -17.05 -13.14
CA ASP A 401 -8.92 -17.38 -13.80
C ASP A 401 -9.92 -16.24 -13.57
N GLY A 402 -11.16 -16.40 -14.03
CA GLY A 402 -12.24 -15.44 -13.83
C GLY A 402 -12.44 -14.49 -15.01
N LEU A 403 -13.52 -13.71 -14.94
CA LEU A 403 -14.01 -12.95 -16.10
C LEU A 403 -13.05 -11.88 -16.60
N PHE A 404 -12.19 -11.34 -15.72
CA PHE A 404 -11.13 -10.44 -16.14
C PHE A 404 -10.16 -11.14 -17.10
N ILE A 405 -9.66 -12.33 -16.74
CA ILE A 405 -8.73 -13.12 -17.58
C ILE A 405 -9.40 -13.56 -18.88
N GLU A 406 -10.69 -13.89 -18.84
CA GLU A 406 -11.47 -14.25 -20.03
C GLU A 406 -11.76 -13.06 -20.98
N GLY A 407 -11.39 -11.83 -20.60
CA GLY A 407 -11.72 -10.63 -21.37
C GLY A 407 -13.21 -10.25 -21.34
N LYS A 408 -13.93 -10.74 -20.34
CA LYS A 408 -15.36 -10.46 -20.08
C LYS A 408 -15.59 -9.47 -18.94
N SER A 409 -14.52 -8.95 -18.33
CA SER A 409 -14.59 -7.82 -17.41
C SER A 409 -13.65 -6.70 -17.86
N LEU A 410 -14.08 -5.45 -17.68
CA LEU A 410 -13.23 -4.29 -17.93
C LEU A 410 -12.14 -4.13 -16.87
N CYS A 411 -12.47 -4.41 -15.61
CA CYS A 411 -11.60 -4.18 -14.46
C CYS A 411 -11.53 -5.40 -13.54
N SER A 412 -10.41 -5.51 -12.83
CA SER A 412 -10.24 -6.33 -11.63
C SER A 412 -9.35 -5.62 -10.62
N SER A 413 -9.58 -5.86 -9.33
CA SER A 413 -8.58 -5.56 -8.30
C SER A 413 -7.51 -6.64 -8.27
N GLY A 414 -6.30 -6.31 -7.82
CA GLY A 414 -5.23 -7.29 -7.64
C GLY A 414 -3.95 -6.65 -7.11
N SER A 415 -2.83 -7.34 -7.34
CA SER A 415 -1.50 -6.88 -7.00
C SER A 415 -0.68 -6.52 -8.25
N LEU A 416 0.22 -5.55 -8.12
CA LEU A 416 1.04 -5.01 -9.21
C LEU A 416 1.90 -6.08 -9.87
N TRP A 417 2.37 -7.07 -9.10
CA TRP A 417 3.22 -8.12 -9.65
C TRP A 417 2.45 -9.06 -10.59
N PHE A 418 1.11 -9.10 -10.54
CA PHE A 418 0.30 -9.92 -11.45
C PHE A 418 0.46 -9.48 -12.92
N VAL A 419 0.64 -8.18 -13.15
CA VAL A 419 0.66 -7.56 -14.48
C VAL A 419 1.87 -8.04 -15.29
N ARG A 420 1.58 -8.62 -16.46
CA ARG A 420 2.54 -9.20 -17.41
C ARG A 420 3.34 -10.38 -16.84
N HIS A 421 2.84 -11.01 -15.78
CA HIS A 421 3.47 -12.17 -15.18
C HIS A 421 2.89 -13.47 -15.77
N SER A 422 3.75 -14.41 -16.17
CA SER A 422 3.35 -15.62 -16.91
C SER A 422 2.42 -16.54 -16.12
N ALA A 423 2.54 -16.56 -14.79
CA ALA A 423 1.70 -17.36 -13.89
C ALA A 423 0.49 -16.61 -13.31
N ARG A 424 0.21 -15.39 -13.80
CA ARG A 424 -0.92 -14.55 -13.37
C ARG A 424 -1.58 -13.92 -14.58
N TRP A 425 -1.31 -12.65 -14.87
CA TRP A 425 -1.88 -11.94 -16.01
C TRP A 425 -0.82 -11.77 -17.11
N PRO A 426 -0.65 -12.77 -17.99
CA PRO A 426 0.39 -12.72 -19.03
C PRO A 426 0.16 -11.56 -19.99
N SER A 427 1.22 -11.08 -20.65
CA SER A 427 1.13 -9.95 -21.58
C SER A 427 0.09 -10.12 -22.69
N ALA A 428 -0.25 -11.36 -23.06
CA ALA A 428 -1.23 -11.68 -24.09
C ALA A 428 -2.58 -12.17 -23.53
N VAL A 429 -2.89 -11.88 -22.25
CA VAL A 429 -4.03 -12.46 -21.52
C VAL A 429 -5.37 -12.32 -22.27
N TRP A 430 -5.56 -11.27 -23.07
CA TRP A 430 -6.81 -11.00 -23.77
C TRP A 430 -6.78 -11.20 -25.31
N GLY A 431 -5.62 -11.49 -25.91
CA GLY A 431 -5.46 -11.59 -27.37
C GLY A 431 -5.26 -10.26 -28.13
N GLU A 432 -5.30 -10.29 -29.46
CA GLU A 432 -4.98 -9.14 -30.34
C GLU A 432 -5.97 -7.97 -30.18
N GLY A 433 -5.46 -6.76 -29.92
CA GLY A 433 -6.26 -5.55 -29.72
C GLY A 433 -6.80 -5.35 -28.29
N SER A 434 -6.44 -6.22 -27.36
CA SER A 434 -6.88 -6.19 -25.97
C SER A 434 -5.74 -6.46 -24.97
N THR A 435 -4.48 -6.58 -25.40
CA THR A 435 -3.29 -6.86 -24.56
C THR A 435 -2.81 -5.70 -23.67
N GLU A 436 -3.54 -4.59 -23.66
CA GLU A 436 -3.09 -3.33 -23.07
C GLU A 436 -3.61 -3.20 -21.64
N PHE A 437 -2.71 -3.02 -20.68
CA PHE A 437 -3.02 -2.88 -19.26
C PHE A 437 -3.07 -1.42 -18.85
N GLY A 438 -4.03 -1.09 -18.01
CA GLY A 438 -4.01 0.12 -17.21
C GLY A 438 -4.16 -0.18 -15.71
N TYR A 439 -3.88 0.84 -14.91
CA TYR A 439 -3.94 0.85 -13.46
C TYR A 439 -4.53 2.16 -12.96
N VAL A 440 -5.34 2.09 -11.91
CA VAL A 440 -5.77 3.24 -11.14
C VAL A 440 -5.76 2.87 -9.64
N PRO A 441 -5.38 3.81 -8.77
CA PRO A 441 -5.64 3.70 -7.34
C PRO A 441 -7.12 3.47 -7.02
N PHE A 442 -7.39 2.91 -5.84
CA PHE A 442 -8.76 2.80 -5.35
C PHE A 442 -9.38 4.19 -5.13
N PRO A 443 -10.69 4.35 -5.37
CA PRO A 443 -11.38 5.62 -5.14
C PRO A 443 -11.42 5.94 -3.65
N TRP A 444 -11.54 7.22 -3.30
CA TRP A 444 -11.59 7.70 -1.91
C TRP A 444 -13.02 8.10 -1.50
N PRO A 445 -13.35 8.19 -0.19
CA PRO A 445 -14.66 8.65 0.28
C PRO A 445 -15.01 10.05 -0.23
N ASP A 446 -16.29 10.34 -0.43
CA ASP A 446 -16.72 11.60 -1.07
C ASP A 446 -16.22 12.84 -0.31
N ASN A 447 -16.12 12.78 1.02
CA ASN A 447 -15.60 13.88 1.85
C ASN A 447 -14.05 14.03 1.83
N LYS A 448 -13.35 13.30 0.96
CA LYS A 448 -11.88 13.34 0.80
C LYS A 448 -11.44 13.91 -0.54
N THR A 449 -10.16 14.27 -0.58
CA THR A 449 -9.49 14.74 -1.79
C THR A 449 -8.40 13.77 -2.22
N LYS A 450 -7.89 13.94 -3.45
CA LYS A 450 -6.70 13.22 -3.94
C LYS A 450 -5.53 13.32 -2.96
N GLU A 451 -5.36 14.45 -2.27
CA GLU A 451 -4.25 14.62 -1.32
C GLU A 451 -4.38 13.77 -0.05
N ASP A 452 -5.61 13.42 0.34
CA ASP A 452 -5.87 12.57 1.51
C ASP A 452 -5.66 11.08 1.20
N THR A 453 -5.57 10.71 -0.08
CA THR A 453 -5.47 9.30 -0.46
C THR A 453 -4.22 8.64 0.12
N ARG A 454 -4.38 7.39 0.54
CA ARG A 454 -3.30 6.55 1.07
C ARG A 454 -3.41 5.16 0.49
N VAL A 455 -2.28 4.46 0.44
CA VAL A 455 -2.22 3.07 0.02
C VAL A 455 -1.45 2.26 1.05
N SER A 456 -2.00 1.10 1.42
CA SER A 456 -1.25 0.17 2.23
C SER A 456 -0.13 -0.45 1.41
N THR A 457 1.06 -0.55 1.99
CA THR A 457 2.17 -1.31 1.48
C THR A 457 2.53 -2.38 2.50
N GLY A 458 2.53 -3.64 2.06
CA GLY A 458 3.14 -4.74 2.79
C GLY A 458 4.54 -4.94 2.22
N GLY A 459 5.56 -5.03 3.06
CA GLY A 459 6.89 -5.38 2.55
C GLY A 459 6.83 -6.72 1.81
N ASP A 460 7.31 -6.78 0.57
CA ASP A 460 7.23 -8.01 -0.23
C ASP A 460 7.99 -9.15 0.44
N THR A 461 9.28 -8.90 0.70
CA THR A 461 10.18 -9.86 1.34
C THR A 461 11.17 -9.15 2.26
N ALA A 462 11.70 -9.89 3.22
CA ALA A 462 12.77 -9.45 4.10
C ALA A 462 13.82 -10.55 4.27
N TYR A 463 15.05 -10.15 4.53
CA TYR A 463 16.09 -11.04 5.02
C TYR A 463 15.87 -11.27 6.51
N VAL A 464 15.70 -12.54 6.89
CA VAL A 464 15.63 -12.99 8.27
C VAL A 464 16.84 -13.85 8.58
N MET A 465 17.47 -13.63 9.73
CA MET A 465 18.66 -14.39 10.13
C MET A 465 18.22 -15.70 10.79
N ALA A 466 18.69 -16.82 10.26
CA ALA A 466 18.34 -18.16 10.74
C ALA A 466 19.00 -18.46 12.10
N VAL A 467 18.26 -19.15 12.97
CA VAL A 467 18.82 -19.81 14.15
C VAL A 467 19.55 -21.07 13.72
N ARG A 468 20.88 -21.09 13.85
CA ARG A 468 21.73 -22.25 13.53
C ARG A 468 23.04 -22.24 14.29
N ALA A 469 23.68 -23.41 14.38
CA ALA A 469 25.05 -23.52 14.83
C ALA A 469 26.03 -23.00 13.77
N ARG A 470 27.07 -22.30 14.23
CA ARG A 470 28.13 -21.70 13.40
C ARG A 470 29.50 -21.90 14.06
N PRO A 471 30.61 -21.77 13.30
CA PRO A 471 31.94 -21.71 13.91
C PRO A 471 32.04 -20.58 14.94
N THR A 472 32.85 -20.76 15.97
CA THR A 472 32.97 -19.80 17.10
C THR A 472 33.44 -18.39 16.71
N TYR A 473 34.07 -18.24 15.54
CA TYR A 473 34.51 -16.94 15.00
C TYR A 473 33.43 -16.23 14.16
N VAL A 474 32.24 -16.83 14.02
CA VAL A 474 31.09 -16.23 13.31
C VAL A 474 29.95 -16.04 14.30
N ASP A 475 29.75 -14.80 14.73
CA ASP A 475 28.62 -14.41 15.57
C ASP A 475 27.52 -13.70 14.76
N ASN A 476 26.34 -13.58 15.38
CA ASN A 476 25.17 -12.97 14.76
C ASN A 476 25.40 -11.48 14.45
N GLU A 477 26.17 -10.77 15.29
CA GLU A 477 26.46 -9.35 15.09
C GLU A 477 27.30 -9.14 13.82
N SER A 478 28.33 -9.96 13.63
CA SER A 478 29.20 -9.93 12.46
C SER A 478 28.43 -10.27 11.18
N LEU A 479 27.53 -11.25 11.24
CA LEU A 479 26.65 -11.58 10.11
C LEU A 479 25.67 -10.45 9.77
N TYR A 480 25.06 -9.83 10.80
CA TYR A 480 24.22 -8.65 10.60
C TYR A 480 25.01 -7.55 9.91
N ARG A 481 26.22 -7.27 10.39
CA ARG A 481 27.11 -6.23 9.84
C ARG A 481 27.49 -6.52 8.38
N VAL A 482 27.80 -7.76 8.02
CA VAL A 482 28.05 -8.16 6.63
C VAL A 482 26.88 -7.81 5.72
N LEU A 483 25.65 -8.17 6.14
CA LEU A 483 24.45 -7.91 5.34
C LEU A 483 24.12 -6.42 5.27
N GLN A 484 24.26 -5.70 6.38
CA GLN A 484 24.04 -4.27 6.45
C GLN A 484 25.06 -3.48 5.62
N GLU A 485 26.34 -3.87 5.64
CA GLU A 485 27.39 -3.26 4.81
C GLU A 485 27.09 -3.46 3.33
N PHE A 486 26.67 -4.67 2.93
CA PHE A 486 26.22 -4.94 1.56
C PHE A 486 25.10 -3.98 1.13
N PHE A 487 24.11 -3.73 1.99
CA PHE A 487 23.02 -2.79 1.69
C PHE A 487 23.51 -1.34 1.60
N LEU A 488 24.36 -0.90 2.52
CA LEU A 488 24.91 0.45 2.54
C LEU A 488 25.77 0.74 1.31
N LEU A 489 26.68 -0.19 0.96
CA LEU A 489 27.55 -0.05 -0.20
C LEU A 489 26.78 -0.11 -1.51
N SER A 490 25.77 -0.98 -1.63
CA SER A 490 24.92 -1.03 -2.82
C SER A 490 24.25 0.32 -3.09
N ARG A 491 23.72 0.96 -2.05
CA ARG A 491 23.12 2.31 -2.15
C ARG A 491 24.15 3.39 -2.40
N LYS A 492 25.32 3.31 -1.77
CA LYS A 492 26.43 4.24 -1.98
C LYS A 492 26.84 4.25 -3.45
N TYR A 493 27.10 3.08 -4.03
CA TYR A 493 27.53 2.98 -5.42
C TYR A 493 26.47 3.43 -6.42
N GLN A 494 25.20 3.16 -6.11
CA GLN A 494 24.08 3.70 -6.88
C GLN A 494 24.03 5.24 -6.80
N ALA A 495 24.18 5.83 -5.60
CA ALA A 495 24.13 7.27 -5.39
C ALA A 495 25.35 8.03 -5.95
N GLU A 496 26.51 7.36 -6.05
CA GLU A 496 27.73 7.92 -6.63
C GLU A 496 27.75 7.85 -8.16
N ASP A 497 26.83 7.13 -8.79
CA ASP A 497 26.71 7.06 -10.25
C ASP A 497 25.95 8.29 -10.79
N PRO A 498 26.64 9.24 -11.46
CA PRO A 498 26.00 10.45 -11.98
C PRO A 498 25.05 10.18 -13.15
N THR A 499 25.05 8.96 -13.70
CA THR A 499 24.13 8.54 -14.77
C THR A 499 22.86 7.88 -14.24
N PHE A 500 22.81 7.60 -12.94
CA PHE A 500 21.67 6.99 -12.29
C PHE A 500 20.58 8.03 -12.02
N ASP A 501 19.43 7.90 -12.69
CA ASP A 501 18.25 8.75 -12.51
C ASP A 501 17.08 7.92 -11.96
N PRO A 502 16.81 7.96 -10.64
CA PRO A 502 15.77 7.14 -10.02
C PRO A 502 14.37 7.42 -10.54
N ASP A 503 14.06 8.66 -10.92
CA ASP A 503 12.73 9.02 -11.41
C ASP A 503 12.50 8.43 -12.81
N ALA A 504 13.52 8.51 -13.69
CA ALA A 504 13.48 7.87 -15.00
C ALA A 504 13.32 6.34 -14.90
N TYR A 505 13.93 5.71 -13.89
CA TYR A 505 13.75 4.27 -13.65
C TYR A 505 12.34 3.92 -13.19
N LEU A 506 11.77 4.68 -12.26
CA LEU A 506 10.40 4.46 -11.80
C LEU A 506 9.41 4.62 -12.96
N GLU A 507 9.61 5.63 -13.80
CA GLU A 507 8.81 5.83 -15.02
C GLU A 507 8.96 4.66 -16.00
N GLN A 508 10.19 4.21 -16.27
CA GLN A 508 10.44 3.06 -17.14
C GLN A 508 9.82 1.78 -16.60
N TYR A 509 9.92 1.54 -15.30
CA TYR A 509 9.31 0.38 -14.65
C TYR A 509 7.78 0.43 -14.81
N ALA A 510 7.16 1.57 -14.51
CA ALA A 510 5.72 1.75 -14.65
C ALA A 510 5.27 1.57 -16.11
N ALA A 511 6.01 2.13 -17.07
CA ALA A 511 5.78 1.98 -18.50
C ALA A 511 6.00 0.54 -19.01
N SER A 512 6.81 -0.27 -18.32
CA SER A 512 6.95 -1.70 -18.62
C SER A 512 5.72 -2.52 -18.23
N LYS A 513 4.91 -1.99 -17.31
CA LYS A 513 3.69 -2.64 -16.80
C LYS A 513 2.45 -2.14 -17.53
N PHE A 514 2.34 -0.84 -17.76
CA PHE A 514 1.10 -0.18 -18.20
C PHE A 514 1.24 0.54 -19.53
N ASP A 515 0.19 0.43 -20.34
CA ASP A 515 0.09 1.05 -21.66
C ASP A 515 -0.69 2.38 -21.62
N ASP A 516 -1.44 2.64 -20.55
CA ASP A 516 -2.11 3.92 -20.30
C ASP A 516 -1.17 4.92 -19.61
N PRO A 517 -0.79 6.04 -20.26
CA PRO A 517 0.08 7.06 -19.66
C PRO A 517 -0.46 7.66 -18.36
N GLU A 518 -1.78 7.73 -18.22
CA GLU A 518 -2.42 8.26 -17.01
C GLU A 518 -2.20 7.32 -15.82
N SER A 519 -2.14 6.01 -16.07
CA SER A 519 -1.82 5.00 -15.06
C SER A 519 -0.40 5.12 -14.53
N ILE A 520 0.57 5.45 -15.40
CA ILE A 520 1.96 5.70 -15.00
C ILE A 520 2.00 6.88 -14.02
N THR A 521 1.36 7.99 -14.39
CA THR A 521 1.26 9.18 -13.53
C THR A 521 0.58 8.87 -12.20
N ALA A 522 -0.51 8.10 -12.21
CA ALA A 522 -1.25 7.74 -11.01
C ALA A 522 -0.45 6.83 -10.06
N LEU A 523 0.29 5.85 -10.60
CA LEU A 523 1.16 4.97 -9.83
C LEU A 523 2.29 5.74 -9.15
N LEU A 524 2.98 6.60 -9.91
CA LEU A 524 4.11 7.39 -9.40
C LEU A 524 3.66 8.39 -8.34
N TYR A 525 2.47 8.97 -8.48
CA TYR A 525 1.88 9.84 -7.45
C TYR A 525 1.69 9.11 -6.11
N LEU A 526 1.26 7.84 -6.14
CA LEU A 526 1.10 7.04 -4.92
C LEU A 526 2.42 6.50 -4.37
N ASN A 527 3.47 6.40 -5.18
CA ASN A 527 4.79 5.94 -4.74
C ASN A 527 5.58 7.01 -3.97
N ASP A 528 4.88 7.88 -3.23
CA ASP A 528 5.46 8.86 -2.31
C ASP A 528 5.36 8.32 -0.87
N PRO A 529 6.43 8.37 -0.06
CA PRO A 529 6.42 7.93 1.34
C PRO A 529 5.29 8.52 2.20
N ASN A 530 4.82 9.73 1.90
CA ASN A 530 3.70 10.38 2.60
C ASN A 530 2.33 9.77 2.26
N LYS A 531 2.24 9.00 1.17
CA LYS A 531 1.03 8.30 0.72
C LYS A 531 1.01 6.84 1.16
N LEU A 532 2.16 6.28 1.50
CA LEU A 532 2.30 4.90 1.96
C LEU A 532 1.95 4.77 3.44
N MET A 533 1.25 3.70 3.78
CA MET A 533 1.05 3.29 5.17
C MET A 533 1.21 1.78 5.33
N PHE A 534 1.43 1.34 6.56
CA PHE A 534 1.43 -0.07 6.88
C PHE A 534 0.10 -0.44 7.56
N ASP A 535 -0.71 -1.24 6.87
CA ASP A 535 -1.94 -1.83 7.40
C ASP A 535 -1.86 -3.36 7.23
N PRO A 536 -1.60 -4.12 8.32
CA PRO A 536 -1.47 -5.56 8.28
C PRO A 536 -2.82 -6.28 8.29
N GLY A 537 -3.95 -5.65 7.90
CA GLY A 537 -5.32 -6.15 8.09
C GLY A 537 -5.62 -7.60 7.65
N HIS A 538 -4.73 -8.26 6.93
CA HIS A 538 -4.78 -9.70 6.70
C HIS A 538 -3.43 -10.41 6.88
N ALA A 539 -2.35 -9.68 7.13
CA ALA A 539 -0.97 -10.19 7.18
C ALA A 539 -0.70 -11.12 8.39
N PHE A 540 -1.57 -11.11 9.40
CA PHE A 540 -1.52 -12.01 10.54
C PHE A 540 -2.33 -13.31 10.34
N TYR A 541 -2.80 -13.56 9.11
CA TYR A 541 -3.34 -14.85 8.64
C TYR A 541 -2.39 -15.46 7.60
N ASP A 542 -2.48 -16.78 7.39
CA ASP A 542 -1.61 -17.51 6.45
C ASP A 542 -1.77 -17.02 4.99
N SER A 543 -2.97 -16.53 4.68
CA SER A 543 -3.35 -15.87 3.43
C SER A 543 -4.54 -14.96 3.71
N ILE A 544 -4.86 -14.08 2.75
CA ILE A 544 -6.07 -13.26 2.81
C ILE A 544 -7.32 -14.13 2.95
N SER A 545 -7.38 -15.26 2.23
CA SER A 545 -8.47 -16.23 2.31
C SER A 545 -8.57 -16.97 3.64
N GLY A 546 -7.56 -16.84 4.52
CA GLY A 546 -7.61 -17.32 5.89
C GLY A 546 -8.19 -16.30 6.87
N SER A 547 -8.35 -15.04 6.48
CA SER A 547 -8.97 -14.00 7.30
C SER A 547 -10.49 -14.10 7.20
N PRO A 548 -11.25 -14.16 8.31
CA PRO A 548 -12.72 -14.24 8.24
C PRO A 548 -13.35 -13.02 7.55
N ILE A 549 -12.62 -11.90 7.51
CA ILE A 549 -13.08 -10.65 6.90
C ILE A 549 -13.27 -10.80 5.39
N ASP A 550 -12.56 -11.71 4.71
CA ASP A 550 -12.78 -11.91 3.28
C ASP A 550 -14.20 -12.42 2.99
N ASN A 551 -14.65 -13.44 3.72
CA ASN A 551 -15.98 -14.03 3.63
C ASN A 551 -17.05 -13.03 4.05
N ASN A 552 -16.81 -12.27 5.13
CA ASN A 552 -17.74 -11.22 5.55
C ASN A 552 -17.99 -10.20 4.44
N ILE A 553 -16.93 -9.72 3.79
CA ILE A 553 -17.06 -8.76 2.68
C ILE A 553 -17.76 -9.40 1.47
N MET A 554 -17.45 -10.66 1.14
CA MET A 554 -18.15 -11.40 0.09
C MET A 554 -19.64 -11.49 0.38
N ASP A 555 -20.03 -11.89 1.59
CA ASP A 555 -21.41 -12.10 2.00
C ASP A 555 -22.21 -10.79 2.08
N ILE A 556 -21.60 -9.71 2.55
CA ILE A 556 -22.24 -8.39 2.55
C ILE A 556 -22.52 -7.94 1.11
N VAL A 557 -21.53 -8.03 0.22
CA VAL A 557 -21.66 -7.54 -1.16
C VAL A 557 -22.60 -8.41 -1.98
N VAL A 558 -22.40 -9.72 -1.98
CA VAL A 558 -23.11 -10.67 -2.85
C VAL A 558 -24.44 -11.12 -2.22
N ASN A 559 -24.41 -11.56 -0.97
CA ASN A 559 -25.57 -12.18 -0.31
C ASN A 559 -26.46 -11.18 0.44
N GLY A 560 -25.94 -9.98 0.74
CA GLY A 560 -26.70 -8.94 1.42
C GLY A 560 -26.87 -9.14 2.90
N VAL A 561 -25.89 -9.79 3.51
CA VAL A 561 -25.77 -9.85 4.96
C VAL A 561 -25.58 -8.44 5.50
N ASP A 562 -26.15 -8.17 6.68
CA ASP A 562 -26.00 -6.89 7.36
C ASP A 562 -24.53 -6.66 7.75
N PHE A 563 -24.02 -5.45 7.46
CA PHE A 563 -22.62 -5.13 7.68
C PHE A 563 -22.23 -5.19 9.15
N ASP A 564 -23.01 -4.56 10.03
CA ASP A 564 -22.63 -4.45 11.43
C ASP A 564 -22.73 -5.81 12.12
N ALA A 565 -23.78 -6.60 11.81
CA ALA A 565 -23.92 -7.95 12.32
C ALA A 565 -22.77 -8.87 11.86
N SER A 566 -22.38 -8.82 10.58
CA SER A 566 -21.29 -9.64 10.05
C SER A 566 -19.92 -9.25 10.64
N MET A 567 -19.66 -7.95 10.80
CA MET A 567 -18.41 -7.50 11.42
C MET A 567 -18.36 -7.79 12.93
N ASP A 568 -19.49 -7.71 13.64
CA ASP A 568 -19.56 -8.01 15.07
C ASP A 568 -19.31 -9.50 15.38
N GLU A 569 -19.67 -10.40 14.46
CA GLU A 569 -19.47 -11.84 14.62
C GLU A 569 -17.98 -12.21 14.78
N ASP A 570 -17.10 -11.60 13.97
CA ASP A 570 -15.68 -11.93 13.95
C ASP A 570 -14.77 -10.92 14.65
N TYR A 571 -15.30 -9.78 15.12
CA TYR A 571 -14.50 -8.67 15.65
C TYR A 571 -13.56 -9.10 16.77
N ASP A 572 -14.07 -9.79 17.78
CA ASP A 572 -13.29 -10.18 18.96
C ASP A 572 -12.18 -11.18 18.59
N ALA A 573 -12.50 -12.18 17.76
CA ALA A 573 -11.53 -13.17 17.31
C ALA A 573 -10.42 -12.53 16.45
N TYR A 574 -10.79 -11.62 15.56
CA TYR A 574 -9.87 -10.85 14.73
C TYR A 574 -8.97 -9.95 15.59
N MET A 575 -9.54 -9.21 16.55
CA MET A 575 -8.80 -8.36 17.49
C MET A 575 -7.81 -9.18 18.32
N VAL A 576 -8.25 -10.30 18.91
CA VAL A 576 -7.36 -11.17 19.70
C VAL A 576 -6.18 -11.65 18.85
N ARG A 577 -6.44 -12.07 17.61
CA ARG A 577 -5.38 -12.55 16.71
C ARG A 577 -4.42 -11.42 16.31
N PHE A 578 -4.95 -10.23 16.01
CA PHE A 578 -4.14 -9.04 15.73
C PHE A 578 -3.20 -8.73 16.91
N LEU A 579 -3.74 -8.65 18.12
CA LEU A 579 -2.96 -8.35 19.31
C LEU A 579 -1.90 -9.43 19.56
N GLN A 580 -2.23 -10.72 19.43
CA GLN A 580 -1.23 -11.80 19.54
C GLN A 580 -0.03 -11.68 18.58
N TYR A 581 -0.20 -10.97 17.46
CA TYR A 581 0.84 -10.78 16.46
C TYR A 581 1.67 -9.51 16.72
N TYR A 582 1.02 -8.40 17.11
CA TYR A 582 1.65 -7.07 17.13
C TYR A 582 1.73 -6.40 18.50
N ALA A 583 1.05 -6.92 19.53
CA ALA A 583 1.00 -6.37 20.89
C ALA A 583 1.43 -7.41 21.95
#